data_AF-A0ABD6SFM3-F1
#
_entry.id   AF-A0ABD6SFM3-F1
#
_cell.length_a   1.000
_cell.length_b   1.000
_cell.length_c   1.000
_cell.angle_alpha   90.00
_cell.angle_beta   90.00
_cell.angle_gamma   90.00
#
_symmetry.space_group_name_H-M   'P 1'
#
loop_
_entity.id
_entity.type
_entity.pdbx_description
1 polymer ?
#
loop_
_entity_poly.entity_id
_entity_poly.type
_entity_poly.pdbx_seq_one_letter_code
_entity_poly.pdbx_strand_id
1 'polypeptide(L)'
;MLWGFEQVDGWFFSKKWNYYQKVQGNVVAYVQKQAGYYCLQVYETGVLFTCDVEYHTESHQEAFEKGLEFLEKYKDKMSQDMATDFWSPNNPQGYWQTVHKNK
;
A
#
# COMPACT_ATOMS: atom_id res chain seq x y z
N MET A 1 -19.12 -1.42 -6.23
CA MET A 1 -19.24 0.02 -6.56
C MET A 1 -17.84 0.51 -6.90
N LEU A 2 -17.61 1.06 -8.10
CA LEU A 2 -16.36 1.78 -8.39
C LEU A 2 -16.33 3.02 -7.46
N TRP A 3 -15.20 3.32 -6.83
CA TRP A 3 -15.11 4.44 -5.88
C TRP A 3 -14.20 5.56 -6.36
N GLY A 4 -13.37 5.31 -7.38
CA GLY A 4 -12.38 6.27 -7.86
C GLY A 4 -12.91 7.34 -8.81
N PHE A 5 -14.01 8.00 -8.43
CA PHE A 5 -14.56 9.13 -9.18
C PHE A 5 -13.93 10.47 -8.76
N GLU A 6 -13.26 10.51 -7.61
CA GLU A 6 -12.55 11.69 -7.11
C GLU A 6 -11.11 11.70 -7.63
N GLN A 7 -10.64 12.84 -8.16
CA GLN A 7 -9.24 12.95 -8.53
C GLN A 7 -8.41 13.14 -7.25
N VAL A 8 -7.43 12.26 -7.03
CA VAL A 8 -6.47 12.39 -5.93
C VAL A 8 -5.13 12.81 -6.51
N ASP A 9 -4.58 13.92 -6.01
CA ASP A 9 -3.44 14.57 -6.64
C ASP A 9 -2.20 13.66 -6.71
N GLY A 10 -1.66 13.53 -7.92
CA GLY A 10 -0.52 12.65 -8.20
C GLY A 10 -0.77 11.16 -8.02
N TRP A 11 -2.03 10.70 -7.90
CA TRP A 11 -2.41 9.28 -7.91
C TRP A 11 -3.14 8.93 -9.22
N PHE A 12 -2.82 7.77 -9.78
CA PHE A 12 -3.51 7.23 -10.96
C PHE A 12 -4.59 6.23 -10.54
N PHE A 13 -5.83 6.43 -10.97
CA PHE A 13 -6.91 5.47 -10.72
C PHE A 13 -7.01 4.40 -11.82
N SER A 14 -6.84 3.14 -11.45
CA SER A 14 -7.04 2.00 -12.34
C SER A 14 -8.49 1.52 -12.29
N LYS A 15 -9.28 1.87 -13.32
CA LYS A 15 -10.67 1.41 -13.43
C LYS A 15 -10.80 -0.12 -13.51
N LYS A 16 -9.85 -0.79 -14.18
CA LYS A 16 -9.85 -2.25 -14.37
C LYS A 16 -9.71 -2.99 -13.05
N TRP A 17 -8.88 -2.47 -12.16
CA TRP A 17 -8.51 -3.13 -10.90
C TRP A 17 -9.09 -2.45 -9.65
N ASN A 18 -9.78 -1.32 -9.83
CA ASN A 18 -10.50 -0.56 -8.79
C ASN A 18 -9.63 -0.09 -7.61
N TYR A 19 -8.41 0.35 -7.90
CA TYR A 19 -7.48 0.94 -6.94
C TYR A 19 -6.85 2.25 -7.47
N TYR A 20 -6.39 3.10 -6.57
CA TYR A 20 -5.43 4.17 -6.88
C TYR A 20 -4.02 3.63 -6.76
N GLN A 21 -3.11 4.09 -7.61
CA GLN A 21 -1.70 3.79 -7.52
C GLN A 21 -0.84 5.04 -7.61
N LYS A 22 0.28 5.03 -6.92
CA LYS A 22 1.32 6.05 -7.03
C LYS A 22 2.69 5.40 -6.86
N VAL A 23 3.63 5.79 -7.70
CA VAL A 23 5.01 5.27 -7.72
C VAL A 23 5.94 6.38 -7.23
N GLN A 24 6.92 6.01 -6.41
CA GLN A 24 7.99 6.91 -6.00
C GLN A 24 9.27 6.11 -5.75
N GLY A 25 10.33 6.41 -6.51
CA GLY A 25 11.57 5.65 -6.46
C GLY A 25 11.34 4.17 -6.79
N ASN A 26 11.82 3.29 -5.90
CA ASN A 26 11.74 1.84 -6.00
C ASN A 26 10.46 1.24 -5.42
N VAL A 27 9.46 2.05 -5.04
CA VAL A 27 8.21 1.53 -4.47
C VAL A 27 6.96 2.04 -5.17
N VAL A 28 5.91 1.23 -5.10
CA VAL A 28 4.56 1.54 -5.56
C VAL A 28 3.57 1.32 -4.42
N ALA A 29 2.69 2.30 -4.22
CA ALA A 29 1.59 2.23 -3.28
C ALA A 29 0.27 2.04 -4.02
N TYR A 30 -0.59 1.19 -3.49
CA TYR A 30 -1.95 0.95 -3.95
C TYR A 30 -2.94 1.24 -2.83
N VAL A 31 -3.95 2.06 -3.10
CA VAL A 31 -5.08 2.28 -2.19
C VAL A 31 -6.33 1.69 -2.83
N GLN A 32 -6.98 0.77 -2.13
CA GLN A 32 -8.21 0.10 -2.57
C GLN A 32 -9.29 0.18 -1.48
N LYS A 33 -10.55 0.32 -1.88
CA LYS A 33 -11.69 0.28 -0.96
C LYS A 33 -12.23 -1.14 -0.85
N GLN A 34 -12.20 -1.67 0.36
CA GLN A 34 -12.83 -2.93 0.75
C GLN A 34 -14.16 -2.64 1.49
N ALA A 35 -14.92 -3.69 1.81
CA ALA A 35 -16.17 -3.53 2.55
C ALA A 35 -15.88 -3.01 3.98
N GLY A 36 -16.14 -1.72 4.21
CA GLY A 36 -16.01 -1.07 5.52
C GLY A 36 -14.66 -0.38 5.77
N TYR A 37 -13.65 -0.57 4.93
CA TYR A 37 -12.31 0.02 5.14
C TYR A 37 -11.54 0.25 3.84
N TYR A 38 -10.49 1.04 3.93
CA TYR A 38 -9.49 1.27 2.90
C TYR A 38 -8.23 0.48 3.23
N CYS A 39 -7.67 -0.14 2.20
CA CYS A 39 -6.47 -0.93 2.29
C CYS A 39 -5.38 -0.26 1.45
N LEU A 40 -4.31 0.14 2.13
CA LEU A 40 -3.07 0.64 1.55
C LEU A 40 -2.07 -0.52 1.51
N GLN A 41 -1.52 -0.79 0.33
CA GLN A 41 -0.48 -1.79 0.15
C GLN A 41 0.71 -1.16 -0.56
N VAL A 42 1.92 -1.42 -0.08
CA VAL A 42 3.18 -0.95 -0.69
C VAL A 42 4.01 -2.15 -1.12
N TYR A 43 4.63 -2.00 -2.29
CA TYR A 43 5.43 -3.03 -2.96
C TYR A 43 6.73 -2.41 -3.48
N GLU A 44 7.81 -3.18 -3.49
CA GLU A 44 8.95 -2.91 -4.35
C GLU A 44 8.54 -2.96 -5.83
N THR A 45 8.92 -1.96 -6.61
CA THR A 45 8.60 -1.88 -8.04
C THR A 45 9.24 -3.02 -8.81
N GLY A 46 8.48 -3.67 -9.68
CA GLY A 46 8.97 -4.79 -10.50
C GLY A 46 8.92 -6.15 -9.78
N VAL A 47 8.68 -6.16 -8.46
CA VAL A 47 8.36 -7.37 -7.69
C VAL A 47 6.85 -7.56 -7.71
N LEU A 48 6.41 -8.72 -8.21
CA LEU A 48 5.00 -9.08 -8.23
C LEU A 48 4.70 -10.06 -7.10
N PHE A 49 3.47 -10.02 -6.59
CA PHE A 49 2.83 -11.04 -5.74
C PHE A 49 3.13 -11.05 -4.23
N THR A 50 4.10 -10.28 -3.72
CA THR A 50 4.30 -10.10 -2.28
C THR A 50 4.09 -8.64 -1.91
N CYS A 51 3.01 -8.36 -1.17
CA CYS A 51 2.85 -7.07 -0.52
C CYS A 51 3.91 -6.97 0.58
N ASP A 52 4.72 -5.92 0.51
CA ASP A 52 5.73 -5.68 1.53
C ASP A 52 5.08 -5.10 2.78
N VAL A 53 4.25 -4.06 2.63
CA VAL A 53 3.61 -3.37 3.75
C VAL A 53 2.13 -3.15 3.48
N GLU A 54 1.29 -3.62 4.40
CA GLU A 54 -0.17 -3.42 4.37
C GLU A 54 -0.65 -2.64 5.60
N TYR A 55 -1.53 -1.66 5.33
CA TYR A 55 -2.15 -0.80 6.32
C TYR A 55 -3.65 -0.64 6.04
N HIS A 56 -4.46 -0.65 7.11
CA HIS A 56 -5.92 -0.55 7.05
C HIS A 56 -6.42 0.65 7.84
N THR A 57 -7.38 1.38 7.27
CA THR A 57 -8.10 2.46 7.95
C THR A 57 -9.51 2.58 7.39
N GLU A 58 -10.48 3.05 8.19
CA GLU A 58 -11.81 3.41 7.70
C GLU A 58 -11.85 4.79 7.04
N SER A 59 -10.81 5.61 7.23
CA SER A 59 -10.71 6.97 6.71
C SER A 59 -10.08 7.01 5.32
N HIS A 60 -10.82 7.59 4.37
CA HIS A 60 -10.34 7.84 3.00
C HIS A 60 -9.08 8.70 3.00
N GLN A 61 -9.11 9.84 3.70
CA GLN A 61 -8.00 10.79 3.75
C GLN A 61 -6.74 10.16 4.35
N GLU A 62 -6.90 9.45 5.47
CA GLU A 62 -5.79 8.79 6.17
C GLU A 62 -5.10 7.76 5.27
N ALA A 63 -5.85 7.01 4.46
CA ALA A 63 -5.28 6.02 3.55
C ALA A 63 -4.32 6.66 2.53
N PHE A 64 -4.64 7.85 2.02
CA PHE A 64 -3.78 8.55 1.07
C PHE A 64 -2.61 9.28 1.74
N GLU A 65 -2.84 9.89 2.91
CA GLU A 65 -1.76 10.51 3.70
C GLU A 65 -0.72 9.47 4.11
N LYS A 66 -1.15 8.30 4.62
CA LYS A 66 -0.26 7.17 4.90
C LYS A 66 0.41 6.61 3.65
N GLY A 67 -0.28 6.63 2.51
CA GLY A 67 0.30 6.27 1.22
C GLY A 67 1.50 7.16 0.88
N LEU A 68 1.36 8.48 1.02
CA LEU A 68 2.44 9.44 0.80
C LEU A 68 3.59 9.27 1.81
N GLU A 69 3.26 9.05 3.09
CA GLU A 69 4.25 8.77 4.13
C GLU A 69 5.10 7.54 3.80
N PHE A 70 4.47 6.43 3.38
CA PHE A 70 5.18 5.19 3.07
C PHE A 70 6.00 5.30 1.79
N LEU A 71 5.46 5.98 0.77
CA LEU A 71 6.21 6.26 -0.46
C LEU A 71 7.49 7.04 -0.16
N GLU A 72 7.43 8.08 0.68
CA GLU A 72 8.62 8.84 1.06
C GLU A 72 9.58 8.02 1.93
N LYS A 73 9.06 7.26 2.90
CA LYS A 73 9.85 6.41 3.81
C LYS A 73 10.61 5.29 3.08
N TYR A 74 10.01 4.74 2.02
CA TYR A 74 10.50 3.53 1.36
C TYR A 74 11.02 3.74 -0.07
N LYS A 75 11.00 4.96 -0.61
CA LYS A 75 11.43 5.27 -1.99
C LYS A 75 12.78 4.68 -2.42
N ASP A 76 13.72 4.51 -1.51
CA ASP A 76 15.07 4.01 -1.79
C ASP A 76 15.31 2.58 -1.23
N LYS A 77 14.28 1.92 -0.70
CA LYS A 77 14.37 0.61 -0.04
C LYS A 77 13.98 -0.53 -0.97
N MET A 78 14.52 -1.72 -0.69
CA MET A 78 14.06 -3.00 -1.25
C MET A 78 13.15 -3.72 -0.25
N SER A 79 12.44 -4.77 -0.68
CA SER A 79 11.55 -5.58 0.16
C SER A 79 12.17 -6.02 1.50
N GLN A 80 13.43 -6.47 1.47
CA GLN A 80 14.15 -6.89 2.66
C GLN A 80 14.35 -5.77 3.69
N ASP A 81 14.47 -4.52 3.24
CA ASP A 81 14.68 -3.36 4.11
C ASP A 81 13.36 -2.82 4.68
N MET A 82 12.23 -3.16 4.07
CA MET A 82 10.89 -2.90 4.58
C MET A 82 10.49 -3.91 5.67
N ALA A 83 11.09 -5.10 5.67
CA ALA A 83 10.76 -6.18 6.60
C ALA A 83 10.97 -5.85 8.09
N THR A 84 11.81 -4.86 8.40
CA THR A 84 12.00 -4.39 9.77
C THR A 84 10.76 -3.71 10.35
N ASP A 85 9.90 -3.17 9.49
CA ASP A 85 8.69 -2.47 9.87
C ASP A 85 7.47 -3.40 9.99
N PHE A 86 7.65 -4.72 9.83
CA PHE A 86 6.56 -5.69 9.90
C PHE A 86 6.12 -5.95 11.33
N TRP A 87 4.84 -6.26 11.47
CA TRP A 87 4.28 -6.73 12.72
C TRP A 87 4.96 -8.03 13.13
N SER A 88 5.49 -8.05 14.36
CA SER A 88 6.07 -9.25 14.97
C SER A 88 5.98 -9.14 16.50
N PRO A 89 6.24 -10.22 17.27
CA PRO A 89 6.32 -10.11 18.73
C PRO A 89 7.32 -9.05 19.21
N ASN A 90 8.36 -8.75 18.42
CA ASN A 90 9.36 -7.73 18.72
C ASN A 90 9.03 -6.35 18.13
N ASN A 91 8.01 -6.25 17.27
CA ASN A 91 7.49 -5.02 16.71
C ASN A 91 5.94 -5.09 16.66
N PRO A 92 5.25 -4.97 17.81
CA PRO A 92 3.79 -5.13 17.87
C PRO A 92 3.02 -3.98 17.21
N GLN A 93 3.69 -2.88 16.86
CA GLN A 93 3.15 -1.73 16.13
C GLN A 93 3.50 -1.77 14.64
N GLY A 94 4.14 -2.85 14.18
CA GLY A 94 4.49 -3.01 12.78
C GLY A 94 3.29 -3.26 11.88
N TYR A 95 3.55 -3.25 10.58
CA TYR A 95 2.53 -3.38 9.54
C TYR A 95 2.33 -4.84 9.12
N TRP A 96 1.16 -5.13 8.55
CA TRP A 96 0.87 -6.47 8.06
C TRP A 96 1.64 -6.76 6.77
N GLN A 97 1.94 -8.04 6.56
CA GLN A 97 2.46 -8.54 5.29
C GLN A 97 1.41 -9.45 4.66
N THR A 98 1.01 -9.17 3.43
CA THR A 98 0.11 -10.06 2.68
C THR A 98 0.93 -10.98 1.77
N VAL A 99 1.06 -12.24 2.20
CA VAL A 99 1.70 -13.29 1.40
C VAL A 99 0.64 -13.98 0.55
N HIS A 100 0.63 -13.71 -0.76
CA HIS A 100 -0.19 -14.48 -1.69
C HIS A 100 0.49 -15.84 -1.91
N LYS A 101 -0.01 -16.90 -1.22
CA LYS A 101 0.39 -18.28 -1.54
C LYS A 101 -0.22 -18.65 -2.89
N ASN A 102 0.61 -19.01 -3.86
CA ASN A 102 0.16 -19.68 -5.08
C ASN A 102 -0.61 -20.96 -4.67
N LYS A 103 -1.89 -21.04 -5.06
CA LYS A 103 -2.67 -22.27 -5.04
C LYS A 103 -2.51 -22.98 -6.36
#